data_AF-A0A345HYG5-F1
#
_entry.id   AF-A0A345HYG5-F1
#
_cell.length_a   1.000
_cell.length_b   1.000
_cell.length_c   1.000
_cell.angle_alpha   90.00
_cell.angle_beta   90.00
_cell.angle_gamma   90.00
#
_symmetry.space_group_name_H-M   'P 1'
#
loop_
_entity.id
_entity.type
_entity.pdbx_description
1 polymer ?
#
loop_
_entity_poly.entity_id
_entity_poly.type
_entity_poly.pdbx_seq_one_letter_code
_entity_poly.pdbx_strand_id
1 'polypeptide(L)' 'MTPEERIAALRDSGFPVDTLSADQQAVLRQLDDAEVAVLVSVRARLEAEDPEVRAHSGEPIIGGVLF' A
#
# COMPACT_ATOMS: atom_id res chain seq x y z
N MET A 1 -15.41 -6.63 5.20
CA MET A 1 -15.13 -5.35 5.88
C MET A 1 -15.86 -4.25 5.13
N THR A 2 -16.28 -3.18 5.81
CA THR A 2 -16.75 -1.97 5.15
C THR A 2 -15.58 -1.28 4.41
N PRO A 3 -15.83 -0.44 3.40
CA PRO A 3 -14.78 0.29 2.70
C PRO A 3 -13.89 1.12 3.65
N GLU A 4 -14.47 1.71 4.69
CA GLU A 4 -13.73 2.52 5.67
C GLU A 4 -12.85 1.63 6.59
N GLU A 5 -13.33 0.44 6.97
CA GLU A 5 -12.51 -0.54 7.70
C GLU A 5 -11.34 -1.05 6.86
N ARG A 6 -11.52 -1.20 5.54
CA ARG A 6 -10.43 -1.57 4.61
C ARG A 6 -9.36 -0.49 4.51
N ILE A 7 -9.79 0.77 4.38
CA ILE A 7 -8.88 1.92 4.39
C ILE A 7 -8.13 2.01 5.71
N ALA A 8 -8.82 1.78 6.83
CA ALA A 8 -8.19 1.74 8.15
C ALA A 8 -7.16 0.60 8.26
N ALA A 9 -7.46 -0.59 7.75
CA ALA A 9 -6.53 -1.73 7.76
C ALA A 9 -5.26 -1.46 6.94
N LEU A 10 -5.39 -0.82 5.76
CA LEU A 10 -4.24 -0.39 4.97
C LEU A 10 -3.41 0.67 5.71
N ARG A 11 -4.06 1.66 6.34
CA ARG A 11 -3.37 2.68 7.15
C ARG A 11 -2.64 2.08 8.35
N ASP A 12 -3.28 1.17 9.09
CA ASP A 12 -2.72 0.51 10.28
C ASP A 12 -1.53 -0.37 9.89
N SER A 13 -1.64 -1.03 8.74
CA SER A 13 -0.52 -1.69 8.07
C SER A 13 0.43 -0.69 7.42
N GLY A 14 0.49 0.56 7.85
CA GLY A 14 1.42 1.62 7.47
C GLY A 14 1.41 2.10 6.02
N PHE A 15 0.42 1.78 5.19
CA PHE A 15 0.33 2.35 3.84
C PHE A 15 0.04 3.86 3.97
N PRO A 16 0.61 4.73 3.11
CA PRO A 16 0.45 6.18 3.21
C PRO A 16 -0.90 6.63 2.64
N VAL A 17 -2.00 6.06 3.13
CA VAL A 17 -3.35 6.31 2.57
C VAL A 17 -3.77 7.77 2.72
N ASP A 18 -3.32 8.43 3.79
CA ASP A 18 -3.64 9.83 4.07
C ASP A 18 -2.91 10.83 3.17
N THR A 19 -1.88 10.41 2.42
CA THR A 19 -1.21 11.26 1.43
C THR A 19 -1.82 11.17 0.03
N LEU A 20 -2.76 10.24 -0.17
CA LEU A 20 -3.42 10.01 -1.45
C LEU A 20 -4.55 11.02 -1.68
N SER A 21 -4.76 11.39 -2.94
CA SER A 21 -5.91 12.21 -3.34
C SER A 21 -7.23 11.48 -3.10
N ALA A 22 -8.34 12.23 -3.07
CA ALA A 22 -9.67 11.64 -2.92
C ALA A 22 -9.97 10.56 -3.99
N ASP A 23 -9.55 10.79 -5.22
CA ASP A 23 -9.73 9.84 -6.34
C ASP A 23 -8.91 8.57 -6.14
N GLN A 24 -7.67 8.69 -5.66
CA GLN A 24 -6.83 7.54 -5.34
C GLN A 24 -7.39 6.74 -4.15
N GLN A 25 -7.90 7.42 -3.12
CA GLN A 25 -8.60 6.74 -2.02
C GLN A 25 -9.89 6.08 -2.50
N ALA A 26 -10.59 6.62 -3.50
CA ALA A 26 -11.77 6.00 -4.08
C ALA A 26 -11.44 4.66 -4.76
N VAL A 27 -10.28 4.55 -5.42
CA VAL A 27 -9.77 3.27 -5.95
C VAL A 27 -9.53 2.27 -4.83
N LEU A 28 -8.88 2.68 -3.74
CA LEU A 28 -8.64 1.79 -2.60
C LEU A 28 -9.94 1.31 -1.91
N ARG A 29 -11.00 2.12 -1.93
CA ARG A 29 -12.32 1.74 -1.39
C ARG A 29 -13.01 0.63 -2.22
N GLN A 30 -12.64 0.48 -3.49
CA GLN A 30 -13.18 -0.55 -4.39
C GLN A 30 -12.54 -1.92 -4.16
N LEU A 31 -11.36 -1.97 -3.51
CA LEU A 31 -10.71 -3.23 -3.20
C LEU A 31 -11.61 -4.09 -2.32
N ASP A 32 -11.62 -5.39 -2.59
CA ASP A 32 -12.27 -6.36 -1.73
C ASP A 32 -11.40 -6.75 -0.52
N ASP A 33 -11.98 -7.53 0.39
CA ASP A 33 -11.32 -7.92 1.62
C ASP A 33 -10.08 -8.83 1.37
N ALA A 34 -10.11 -9.64 0.31
CA ALA A 34 -8.99 -10.53 -0.04
C ALA A 34 -7.83 -9.73 -0.65
N GLU A 35 -8.13 -8.75 -1.50
CA GLU A 35 -7.12 -7.86 -2.07
C GLU A 35 -6.39 -7.05 -0.98
N VAL A 36 -7.13 -6.52 -0.01
CA VAL A 36 -6.54 -5.83 1.14
C VAL A 36 -5.64 -6.78 1.95
N ALA A 37 -6.10 -8.00 2.21
CA ALA A 37 -5.29 -8.99 2.93
C ALA A 37 -3.99 -9.33 2.20
N VAL A 38 -4.02 -9.43 0.87
CA VAL A 38 -2.82 -9.64 0.05
C VAL A 38 -1.85 -8.47 0.21
N LEU A 39 -2.31 -7.23 0.06
CA LEU A 39 -1.46 -6.04 0.18
C LEU A 39 -0.77 -5.95 1.54
N VAL A 40 -1.52 -6.18 2.62
CA VAL A 40 -0.98 -6.23 3.99
C VAL A 40 0.07 -7.33 4.13
N SER A 41 -0.21 -8.53 3.60
CA SER A 41 0.73 -9.66 3.69
C SER A 41 2.03 -9.41 2.93
N VAL A 42 1.96 -8.79 1.75
CA VAL A 42 3.13 -8.46 0.93
C VAL A 42 3.99 -7.43 1.65
N ARG A 43 3.36 -6.38 2.17
CA ARG A 43 4.07 -5.33 2.91
C ARG A 43 4.77 -5.88 4.16
N ALA A 44 4.09 -6.72 4.94
CA ALA A 44 4.70 -7.36 6.12
C ALA A 44 5.94 -8.21 5.75
N ARG A 45 5.91 -8.90 4.61
CA ARG A 45 7.07 -9.66 4.11
C ARG A 45 8.22 -8.75 3.68
N LEU A 46 7.90 -7.64 3.00
CA LEU A 46 8.89 -6.64 2.62
C LEU A 46 9.54 -5.98 3.85
N GLU A 47 8.78 -5.70 4.90
CA GLU A 47 9.31 -5.14 6.16
C GLU A 47 10.15 -6.15 6.97
N ALA A 48 9.85 -7.45 6.86
CA ALA A 48 10.62 -8.50 7.52
C ALA A 48 12.00 -8.73 6.87
N GLU A 49 12.22 -8.22 5.65
CA GLU A 49 13.45 -8.35 4.88
C GLU A 49 14.19 -6.99 4.82
N ASP A 50 15.09 -6.68 5.77
CA ASP A 50 15.99 -5.49 5.69
C ASP A 50 17.41 -5.88 6.14
N PRO A 51 18.50 -5.70 5.32
CA PRO A 51 18.92 -4.39 4.80
C PRO A 51 19.57 -4.33 3.38
N GLU A 52 19.45 -5.32 2.49
CA GLU A 52 20.13 -5.26 1.17
C GLU A 52 19.42 -4.39 0.11
N VAL A 53 18.19 -3.92 0.34
CA VAL A 53 17.42 -3.11 -0.63
C VAL A 53 17.45 -1.60 -0.31
N ARG A 54 18.44 -1.12 0.46
CA ARG A 54 18.67 0.33 0.66
C ARG A 54 19.41 1.01 -0.50
N ALA A 55 19.79 0.27 -1.54
CA ALA A 55 20.62 0.76 -2.65
C ALA A 55 19.87 1.48 -3.79
N HIS A 56 18.53 1.60 -3.75
CA HIS A 56 17.77 2.34 -4.77
C HIS A 56 17.13 3.65 -4.28
N SER A 57 17.56 4.19 -3.13
CA SER A 57 17.12 5.53 -2.66
C SER A 57 17.70 6.71 -3.46
N GLY A 58 18.25 6.48 -4.66
CA GLY A 58 18.80 7.52 -5.51
C GLY A 58 17.80 8.13 -6.50
N GLU A 59 16.70 7.44 -6.81
CA GLU A 59 15.72 7.91 -7.79
C GLU A 59 14.30 7.64 -7.29
N PRO A 60 13.37 8.61 -7.37
CA PRO A 60 11.99 8.39 -7.01
C PRO A 60 11.37 7.42 -8.02
N ILE A 61 11.28 6.14 -7.65
CA ILE A 61 10.43 5.19 -8.35
C ILE A 61 8.99 5.64 -8.12
N ILE A 62 8.46 6.43 -9.06
CA ILE A 62 7.03 6.67 -9.20
C ILE A 62 6.44 5.32 -9.63
N GLY A 63 5.93 4.57 -8.66
CA GLY A 63 5.23 3.31 -8.87
C GLY A 63 3.94 3.49 -9.66
N GLY A 64 4.04 3.80 -10.95
CA GLY A 64 2.90 4.12 -11.81
C GLY A 64 3.19 4.26 -13.31
N VAL A 65 4.35 3.84 -13.82
CA VAL A 65 4.61 3.83 -15.29
C VAL A 65 5.20 2.49 -15.70
N LEU A 66 4.37 1.44 -15.74
CA LEU A 66 4.59 0.26 -16.58
C LEU A 66 3.26 -0.44 -16.87
N PHE A 67 2.27 0.23 -17.47
CA PHE A 67 1.21 -0.38 -18.30
C PHE A 67 0.69 0.66 -19.30
#